data_AF-A0A075V0G4-F1
#
_entry.id   AF-A0A075V0G4-F1
#
_cell.length_a   1.000
_cell.length_b   1.000
_cell.length_c   1.000
_cell.angle_alpha   90.00
_cell.angle_beta   90.00
_cell.angle_gamma   90.00
#
_symmetry.space_group_name_H-M   'P 1'
#
loop_
_entity.id
_entity.type
_entity.pdbx_description
1 polymer ?
#
loop_
_entity_poly.entity_id
_entity_poly.type
_entity_poly.pdbx_seq_one_letter_code
_entity_poly.pdbx_strand_id
1 'polypeptide(L)'
;MTRHLLRVVLAEFGVEEGSAVALGRLLRDEGVEVVYAGRLDTVEQLVRTVEQEDPDILGILRGASEPEGLAETLPGVLLFAVGNGPSGFDNAFESQEDAANWVSGVRSHTVETPSDRVR
;
A
#
# COMPACT_ATOMS: atom_id res chain seq x y z
N MET A 1 -18.53 7.87 17.14
CA MET A 1 -17.74 7.98 15.90
C MET A 1 -16.77 6.81 15.89
N THR A 2 -17.01 5.79 15.07
CA THR A 2 -16.04 4.72 14.84
C THR A 2 -14.86 5.34 14.09
N ARG A 3 -13.66 5.33 14.69
CA ARG A 3 -12.44 5.66 13.94
C ARG A 3 -12.30 4.60 12.84
N HIS A 4 -12.43 5.00 11.58
CA HIS A 4 -12.02 4.15 10.47
C HIS A 4 -10.50 3.98 10.60
N LEU A 5 -10.04 2.76 10.86
CA LEU A 5 -8.62 2.45 10.83
C LEU A 5 -8.22 2.39 9.35
N LEU A 6 -7.08 3.00 9.03
CA LEU A 6 -6.51 2.90 7.69
C LEU A 6 -6.22 1.41 7.40
N ARG A 7 -6.82 0.85 6.34
CA ARG A 7 -6.70 -0.55 5.94
C ARG A 7 -5.74 -0.69 4.76
N VAL A 8 -4.68 -1.47 4.95
CA VAL A 8 -3.63 -1.72 3.96
C VAL A 8 -3.64 -3.20 3.58
N VAL A 9 -3.82 -3.48 2.30
CA VAL A 9 -3.55 -4.82 1.74
C VAL A 9 -2.11 -4.86 1.26
N LEU A 10 -1.35 -5.86 1.69
CA LEU A 10 0.01 -6.13 1.25
C LEU A 10 0.02 -7.36 0.34
N ALA A 11 0.47 -7.17 -0.90
CA ALA A 11 0.66 -8.21 -1.89
C ALA A 11 2.15 -8.36 -2.25
N GLU A 12 2.52 -9.58 -2.62
CA GLU A 12 3.87 -9.93 -3.06
C GLU A 12 3.82 -10.26 -4.55
N PHE A 13 4.70 -9.64 -5.35
CA PHE A 13 4.72 -9.79 -6.80
C PHE A 13 6.12 -10.09 -7.29
N GLY A 14 6.34 -11.34 -7.72
CA GLY A 14 7.67 -11.78 -8.18
C GLY A 14 8.75 -11.80 -7.08
N VAL A 15 8.35 -11.94 -5.82
CA VAL A 15 9.24 -12.10 -4.64
C VAL A 15 8.90 -13.38 -3.87
N GLU A 16 9.74 -13.74 -2.89
CA GLU A 16 9.49 -14.89 -2.02
C GLU A 16 8.30 -14.64 -1.09
N GLU A 17 7.53 -15.70 -0.80
CA GLU A 17 6.39 -15.63 0.11
C GLU A 17 6.86 -15.23 1.51
N GLY A 18 6.13 -14.30 2.14
CA GLY A 18 6.43 -13.78 3.46
C GLY A 18 7.35 -12.55 3.47
N SER A 19 7.80 -12.08 2.30
CA SER A 19 8.51 -10.80 2.14
C SER A 19 7.74 -9.61 2.75
N ALA A 20 6.40 -9.65 2.70
CA ALA A 20 5.51 -8.61 3.22
C ALA A 20 5.43 -8.59 4.75
N VAL A 21 5.82 -9.67 5.43
CA VAL A 21 5.61 -9.82 6.88
C VAL A 21 6.32 -8.73 7.67
N ALA A 22 7.56 -8.40 7.30
CA ALA A 22 8.34 -7.36 7.97
C ALA A 22 7.67 -5.98 7.88
N LEU A 23 7.31 -5.55 6.66
CA LEU A 23 6.56 -4.30 6.45
C LEU A 23 5.21 -4.30 7.19
N GLY A 24 4.46 -5.39 7.11
CA GLY A 24 3.16 -5.48 7.77
C GLY A 24 3.24 -5.47 9.30
N ARG A 25 4.40 -5.82 9.89
CA ARG A 25 4.65 -5.63 11.32
C ARG A 25 4.89 -4.15 11.65
N LEU A 26 5.71 -3.45 10.86
CA LEU A 26 5.95 -2.01 11.02
C LEU A 26 4.63 -1.22 10.96
N LEU A 27 3.80 -1.50 9.95
CA LEU A 27 2.50 -0.85 9.80
C LEU A 27 1.55 -1.14 10.96
N ARG A 28 1.52 -2.38 11.46
CA ARG A 28 0.70 -2.72 12.63
C ARG A 28 1.16 -2.02 13.91
N ASP A 29 2.47 -1.83 14.09
CA ASP A 29 3.02 -1.08 15.22
C ASP A 29 2.53 0.38 15.21
N GLU A 30 2.37 0.95 14.01
CA GLU A 30 1.79 2.29 13.78
C GLU A 30 0.25 2.35 13.94
N GLY A 31 -0.39 1.22 14.22
CA GLY A 31 -1.85 1.12 14.40
C GLY A 31 -2.65 1.09 13.10
N VAL A 32 -2.04 0.63 12.01
CA VAL A 32 -2.68 0.38 10.71
C VAL A 32 -3.27 -1.03 10.69
N GLU A 33 -4.46 -1.18 10.10
CA GLU A 33 -5.02 -2.50 9.83
C GLU A 33 -4.34 -3.10 8.60
N VAL A 34 -3.72 -4.27 8.74
CA VAL A 34 -2.97 -4.92 7.64
C VAL A 34 -3.63 -6.24 7.27
N VAL A 35 -3.85 -6.42 5.98
CA VAL A 35 -4.28 -7.67 5.34
C VAL A 35 -3.13 -8.20 4.49
N TYR A 36 -2.77 -9.47 4.66
CA TYR A 36 -1.76 -10.11 3.82
C TYR A 36 -2.46 -10.88 2.69
N ALA A 37 -2.32 -10.40 1.45
CA ALA A 37 -2.78 -11.12 0.27
C ALA A 37 -1.85 -12.29 -0.11
N GLY A 38 -0.59 -12.21 0.33
CA GLY A 38 0.46 -13.15 -0.04
C GLY A 38 0.92 -12.93 -1.49
N ARG A 39 1.47 -13.98 -2.08
CA ARG A 39 2.00 -13.95 -3.45
C ARG A 39 0.89 -13.98 -4.49
N LEU A 40 0.91 -12.97 -5.37
CA LEU A 40 0.06 -12.84 -6.54
C LEU A 40 0.95 -12.71 -7.79
N ASP A 41 0.56 -13.36 -8.89
CA ASP A 41 1.36 -13.40 -10.11
C ASP A 41 0.74 -12.59 -11.26
N THR A 42 -0.47 -12.05 -11.09
CA THR A 42 -1.19 -11.29 -12.13
C THR A 42 -1.90 -10.03 -11.60
N VAL A 43 -2.08 -9.05 -12.48
CA VAL A 43 -2.86 -7.81 -12.21
C VAL A 43 -4.30 -8.14 -11.85
N GLU A 44 -4.94 -9.10 -12.54
CA GLU A 44 -6.32 -9.51 -12.26
C GLU A 44 -6.49 -10.05 -10.83
N GLN A 45 -5.49 -10.78 -10.30
CA GLN A 45 -5.50 -11.22 -8.91
C GLN A 45 -5.40 -10.05 -7.92
N LEU A 46 -4.57 -9.05 -8.21
CA LEU A 46 -4.45 -7.84 -7.40
C LEU A 46 -5.78 -7.08 -7.36
N VAL A 47 -6.38 -6.83 -8.52
CA VAL A 47 -7.70 -6.16 -8.63
C VAL A 47 -8.76 -6.91 -7.85
N ARG A 48 -8.88 -8.23 -8.07
CA ARG A 48 -9.85 -9.07 -7.37
C ARG A 48 -9.67 -9.04 -5.85
N THR A 49 -8.43 -8.97 -5.38
CA THR A 49 -8.12 -8.87 -3.95
C THR A 49 -8.54 -7.52 -3.39
N VAL A 50 -8.26 -6.44 -4.11
CA VAL A 50 -8.69 -5.09 -3.74
C VAL A 50 -10.21 -4.98 -3.69
N GLU A 51 -10.93 -5.55 -4.65
CA GLU A 51 -12.40 -5.54 -4.65
C GLU A 51 -13.00 -6.34 -3.47
N GLN A 52 -12.35 -7.41 -3.04
CA GLN A 52 -12.82 -8.23 -1.91
C GLN A 52 -12.48 -7.62 -0.56
N GLU A 53 -11.27 -7.07 -0.44
CA GLU A 53 -10.73 -6.54 0.80
C GLU A 53 -10.99 -5.04 0.96
N ASP A 54 -11.51 -4.34 -0.03
CA ASP A 54 -11.87 -2.91 0.03
C ASP A 54 -10.84 -2.05 0.82
N PRO A 55 -9.53 -2.08 0.48
CA PRO A 55 -8.52 -1.38 1.24
C PRO A 55 -8.46 0.11 0.88
N ASP A 56 -8.03 0.94 1.84
CA ASP A 56 -7.65 2.32 1.57
C ASP A 56 -6.36 2.39 0.73
N ILE A 57 -5.43 1.45 0.97
CA ILE A 57 -4.11 1.40 0.35
C ILE A 57 -3.76 -0.03 -0.07
N LEU A 58 -3.22 -0.20 -1.27
CA LEU A 58 -2.58 -1.43 -1.72
C LEU A 58 -1.05 -1.24 -1.80
N GLY A 59 -0.33 -2.02 -1.01
CA GLY A 59 1.13 -2.10 -1.01
C GLY A 59 1.63 -3.33 -1.75
N ILE A 60 2.59 -3.16 -2.65
CA ILE A 60 3.13 -4.24 -3.48
C ILE A 60 4.62 -4.38 -3.20
N LEU A 61 5.00 -5.51 -2.60
CA LEU A 61 6.40 -5.90 -2.51
C LEU A 61 6.79 -6.60 -3.80
N ARG A 62 7.68 -5.97 -4.57
CA ARG A 62 8.08 -6.44 -5.88
C ARG A 62 9.57 -6.66 -6.02
N GLY A 63 9.89 -7.64 -6.87
CA GLY A 63 11.24 -7.85 -7.37
C GLY A 63 11.45 -7.05 -8.65
N ALA A 64 12.03 -7.71 -9.65
CA ALA A 64 12.26 -7.12 -10.96
C ALA A 64 10.99 -6.90 -11.80
N SER A 65 9.89 -7.58 -11.46
CA SER A 65 8.63 -7.55 -12.21
C SER A 65 7.64 -6.54 -11.61
N GLU A 66 6.86 -5.88 -12.45
CA GLU A 66 5.83 -4.91 -12.05
C GLU A 66 4.45 -5.34 -12.60
N PRO A 67 3.36 -5.18 -11.82
CA PRO A 67 2.01 -5.32 -12.36
C PRO A 67 1.61 -4.08 -13.18
N GLU A 68 1.94 -4.10 -14.48
CA GLU A 68 1.65 -3.03 -15.43
C GLU A 68 0.15 -2.69 -15.52
N GLY A 69 -0.20 -1.41 -15.65
CA GLY A 69 -1.60 -0.94 -15.80
C GLY A 69 -2.46 -1.01 -14.54
N LEU A 70 -1.91 -1.44 -13.41
CA LEU A 70 -2.67 -1.57 -12.16
C LEU A 70 -3.21 -0.23 -11.64
N ALA A 71 -2.41 0.84 -11.73
CA ALA A 71 -2.81 2.19 -11.30
C ALA A 71 -4.01 2.73 -12.10
N GLU A 72 -4.08 2.40 -13.38
CA GLU A 72 -5.21 2.78 -14.25
C GLU A 72 -6.48 1.99 -13.91
N THR A 73 -6.32 0.76 -13.39
CA THR A 73 -7.44 -0.13 -13.05
C THR A 73 -8.04 0.18 -11.68
N LEU A 74 -7.25 0.74 -10.76
CA LEU A 74 -7.65 1.02 -9.37
C LEU A 74 -7.51 2.51 -9.00
N PRO A 75 -8.21 3.43 -9.67
CA PRO A 75 -8.05 4.87 -9.44
C PRO A 75 -8.54 5.35 -8.06
N GLY A 76 -9.32 4.52 -7.35
CA GLY A 76 -9.86 4.84 -6.02
C GLY A 76 -9.02 4.37 -4.85
N VAL A 77 -7.92 3.64 -5.09
CA VAL A 77 -7.07 3.05 -4.06
C VAL A 77 -5.68 3.63 -4.16
N LEU A 78 -5.12 4.04 -3.03
CA LEU A 78 -3.74 4.53 -2.99
C LEU A 78 -2.78 3.36 -3.19
N LEU A 79 -1.88 3.49 -4.15
CA LEU A 79 -0.93 2.43 -4.47
C LEU A 79 0.48 2.83 -4.03
N PHE A 80 1.20 1.88 -3.46
CA PHE A 80 2.65 1.99 -3.32
C PHE A 80 3.38 0.70 -3.64
N ALA A 81 4.64 0.83 -4.05
CA ALA A 81 5.54 -0.30 -4.30
C ALA A 81 6.77 -0.24 -3.40
N VAL A 82 7.25 -1.41 -2.99
CA VAL A 82 8.53 -1.57 -2.30
C VAL A 82 9.39 -2.55 -3.07
N GLY A 83 10.58 -2.14 -3.45
CA GLY A 83 11.49 -2.96 -4.22
C GLY A 83 12.51 -2.13 -4.99
N ASN A 84 13.50 -2.81 -5.56
CA ASN A 84 14.51 -2.18 -6.39
C ASN A 84 14.09 -2.19 -7.86
N GLY A 85 14.27 -1.05 -8.55
CA GLY A 85 14.08 -0.93 -9.98
C GLY A 85 13.12 0.19 -10.39
N PRO A 86 12.97 0.44 -11.69
CA PRO A 86 12.01 1.43 -12.19
C PRO A 86 10.60 1.01 -11.81
N SER A 87 9.80 1.95 -11.32
CA SER A 87 8.41 1.76 -10.97
C SER A 87 7.51 2.73 -11.73
N GLY A 88 6.40 2.22 -12.24
CA GLY A 88 5.30 3.03 -12.76
C GLY A 88 4.39 3.62 -11.67
N PHE A 89 4.60 3.25 -10.40
CA PHE A 89 3.86 3.78 -9.26
C PHE A 89 4.29 5.19 -8.88
N ASP A 90 3.33 6.06 -8.55
CA ASP A 90 3.59 7.38 -7.97
C ASP A 90 4.34 7.30 -6.64
N ASN A 91 4.08 6.26 -5.84
CA ASN A 91 4.72 6.03 -4.56
C ASN A 91 5.55 4.75 -4.63
N ALA A 92 6.87 4.87 -4.80
CA ALA A 92 7.77 3.73 -4.81
C ALA A 92 8.95 3.96 -3.86
N PHE A 93 9.28 2.91 -3.12
CA PHE A 93 10.25 2.96 -2.03
C PHE A 93 11.28 1.84 -2.18
N GLU A 94 12.54 2.18 -1.97
CA GLU A 94 13.64 1.19 -1.98
C GLU A 94 13.65 0.35 -0.69
N SER A 95 13.10 0.90 0.40
CA SER A 95 13.10 0.29 1.73
C SER A 95 11.69 0.19 2.32
N GLN A 96 11.47 -0.86 3.13
CA GLN A 96 10.23 -1.06 3.86
C GLN A 96 9.99 0.05 4.91
N GLU A 97 11.05 0.61 5.48
CA GLU A 97 10.96 1.71 6.46
C GLU A 97 10.42 3.00 5.84
N ASP A 98 10.88 3.38 4.65
CA ASP A 98 10.38 4.57 3.94
C ASP A 98 8.91 4.43 3.58
N ALA A 99 8.51 3.24 3.10
CA ALA A 99 7.11 2.94 2.82
C ALA A 99 6.24 3.03 4.08
N ALA A 100 6.71 2.48 5.21
CA ALA A 100 5.98 2.56 6.47
C ALA A 100 5.82 4.00 6.96
N ASN A 101 6.87 4.81 6.88
CA ASN A 101 6.83 6.24 7.21
C ASN A 101 5.83 7.00 6.34
N TRP A 102 5.79 6.70 5.04
CA TRP A 102 4.83 7.31 4.12
C TRP A 102 3.38 6.95 4.48
N VAL A 103 3.09 5.68 4.77
CA VAL A 103 1.74 5.25 5.20
C VAL A 103 1.33 5.95 6.50
N SER A 104 2.24 6.09 7.47
CA SER A 104 2.00 6.84 8.71
C SER A 104 1.72 8.33 8.44
N GLY A 105 2.39 8.92 7.45
CA GLY A 105 2.11 10.27 6.96
C GLY A 105 0.69 10.42 6.36
N VAL A 106 0.26 9.49 5.50
CA VAL A 106 -1.09 9.47 4.91
C VAL A 106 -2.18 9.42 5.98
N ARG A 107 -1.97 8.58 7.00
CA ARG A 107 -2.85 8.52 8.18
C ARG A 107 -2.96 9.86 8.88
N SER A 108 -1.84 10.56 9.05
CA SER A 108 -1.77 11.85 9.75
C SER A 108 -2.48 12.97 8.98
N HIS A 109 -2.40 12.97 7.64
CA HIS A 109 -3.10 13.94 6.79
C HIS A 109 -4.63 13.76 6.75
N THR A 110 -5.14 12.58 7.09
CA THR A 110 -6.60 12.35 7.19
C THR A 110 -7.17 12.92 8.50
N VAL A 111 -6.32 13.28 9.49
CA VAL A 111 -6.75 13.88 10.76
C VAL A 111 -6.65 15.42 10.76
N GLU A 112 -6.10 16.03 9.70
CA GLU A 112 -5.89 17.47 9.62
C GLU A 112 -6.32 18.05 8.27
N THR A 113 -7.57 18.51 8.15
CA THR A 113 -7.88 19.77 7.43
C THR A 113 -9.32 20.24 7.77
N PRO A 114 -9.57 21.55 7.92
CA PRO A 114 -9.06 22.60 7.02
C PRO A 114 -8.14 23.60 7.72
N SER A 115 -7.00 23.87 7.09
CA SER A 115 -6.29 25.14 7.25
C SER A 115 -7.20 26.23 6.69
N ASP A 116 -7.92 26.88 7.61
CA ASP A 116 -8.43 28.23 7.44
C ASP A 116 -7.25 29.14 7.04
N ARG A 117 -7.22 29.55 5.78
CA ARG A 117 -6.32 30.61 5.32
C ARG A 117 -7.17 31.82 4.95
N VAL A 118 -7.76 32.45 5.96
CA VAL A 118 -8.07 33.87 5.93
C VAL A 118 -6.78 34.63 6.23
N ARG A 119 -6.21 35.30 5.23
CA ARG A 119 -5.57 36.59 5.41
C ARG A 119 -5.55 37.40 4.13
#